data_AF-A0A931JYJ7-F1
#
_entry.id   AF-A0A931JYJ7-F1
#
_cell.length_a   1.000
_cell.length_b   1.000
_cell.length_c   1.000
_cell.angle_alpha   90.00
_cell.angle_beta   90.00
_cell.angle_gamma   90.00
#
_symmetry.space_group_name_H-M   'P 1'
#
loop_
_entity.id
_entity.type
_entity.pdbx_description
1 polymer ?
#
loop_
_entity_poly.entity_id
_entity_poly.type
_entity_poly.pdbx_seq_one_letter_code
_entity_poly.pdbx_strand_id
1 'polypeptide(L)' 'MGVDRCICRDVSFARIQRVAQEIGPELSKLREATGCGSGCGMCVPYIKRMLITGKTNVPVMTHREIEALVKDEHAAAG' A
#
# COMPACT_ATOMS: atom_id res chain seq x y z
N MET A 1 14.33 -0.86 -11.14
CA MET A 1 13.63 0.34 -10.67
C MET A 1 12.32 -0.12 -10.03
N GLY A 2 11.99 0.35 -8.85
CA GLY A 2 10.79 -0.09 -8.12
C GLY A 2 10.21 1.05 -7.29
N VAL A 3 9.02 0.83 -6.76
CA VAL A 3 8.26 1.77 -5.96
C VAL A 3 8.57 1.49 -4.49
N ASP A 4 9.11 2.48 -3.80
CA ASP A 4 9.54 2.39 -2.40
C ASP A 4 8.83 3.39 -1.47
N ARG A 5 7.91 4.21 -2.02
CA ARG A 5 7.27 5.29 -1.28
C ARG A 5 5.93 5.72 -1.87
N CYS A 6 5.12 6.36 -1.04
CA CYS A 6 4.06 7.24 -1.48
C CYS A 6 4.65 8.58 -1.93
N ILE A 7 4.68 8.85 -3.24
CA ILE A 7 5.33 10.05 -3.79
C ILE A 7 4.60 11.33 -3.35
N CYS A 8 3.27 11.35 -3.37
CA CYS A 8 2.52 12.58 -3.04
C CYS A 8 2.55 12.96 -1.55
N ARG A 9 2.99 12.05 -0.67
CA ARG A 9 3.15 12.30 0.78
C ARG A 9 4.61 12.26 1.23
N ASP A 10 5.53 11.90 0.34
CA ASP A 10 6.93 11.57 0.62
C ASP A 10 7.14 10.66 1.84
N VAL A 11 6.41 9.53 1.87
CA VAL A 11 6.50 8.54 2.95
C VAL A 11 7.01 7.21 2.38
N SER A 12 8.14 6.73 2.88
CA SER A 12 8.72 5.45 2.46
C SER A 12 7.91 4.26 2.96
N PHE A 13 7.91 3.18 2.19
CA PHE A 13 7.31 1.91 2.54
C PHE A 13 7.97 1.28 3.76
N ALA A 14 9.27 1.49 3.97
CA ALA A 14 9.92 1.09 5.22
C ALA A 14 9.31 1.77 6.46
N ARG A 15 8.93 3.05 6.36
CA ARG A 15 8.20 3.76 7.43
C ARG A 15 6.78 3.19 7.60
N ILE A 16 6.05 2.98 6.51
CA ILE A 16 4.69 2.42 6.57
C ILE A 16 4.71 1.01 7.18
N GLN A 17 5.70 0.18 6.84
CA GLN A 17 5.86 -1.16 7.40
C GLN A 17 6.09 -1.13 8.91
N ARG A 18 6.92 -0.21 9.43
CA ARG A 18 7.11 -0.05 10.88
C ARG A 18 5.80 0.35 11.55
N VAL A 19 5.08 1.33 10.99
CA VAL A 19 3.76 1.73 11.51
C VAL A 19 2.80 0.54 11.51
N ALA A 20 2.79 -0.28 10.47
CA ALA A 20 1.95 -1.49 10.39
C ALA A 20 2.28 -2.53 11.47
N GLN A 21 3.54 -2.63 11.89
CA GLN A 21 3.94 -3.50 13.00
C GLN A 21 3.43 -2.98 14.35
N GLU A 22 3.23 -1.66 14.49
CA GLU A 22 2.76 -1.03 15.73
C GLU A 22 1.23 -1.02 15.84
N ILE A 23 0.51 -0.69 14.76
CA ILE A 23 -0.95 -0.46 14.79
C ILE A 23 -1.79 -1.50 14.04
N GLY A 24 -1.12 -2.41 13.33
CA GLY A 24 -1.74 -3.41 12.46
C GLY A 24 -1.66 -3.06 10.96
N PRO A 25 -1.84 -4.05 10.08
CA PRO A 25 -1.66 -3.90 8.63
C PRO A 25 -2.87 -3.28 7.91
N GLU A 26 -3.96 -2.96 8.61
CA GLU A 26 -5.19 -2.49 7.99
C GLU A 26 -4.99 -1.13 7.30
N LEU A 27 -5.35 -1.06 6.02
CA LEU A 27 -5.11 0.13 5.20
C LEU A 27 -5.81 1.39 5.76
N SER A 28 -6.97 1.25 6.42
CA SER A 28 -7.66 2.34 7.10
C SER A 28 -6.81 2.96 8.22
N LYS A 29 -6.27 2.13 9.12
CA LYS A 29 -5.38 2.59 10.20
C LYS A 29 -4.11 3.22 9.66
N LEU A 30 -3.52 2.62 8.63
CA LEU A 30 -2.32 3.17 7.98
C LEU A 30 -2.60 4.51 7.29
N ARG A 31 -3.78 4.69 6.68
CA ARG A 31 -4.23 5.96 6.10
C ARG A 31 -4.32 7.05 7.16
N GLU A 32 -4.93 6.75 8.31
CA GLU A 32 -5.04 7.67 9.44
C GLU A 32 -3.67 8.07 9.99
N ALA A 33 -2.78 7.10 10.20
CA ALA A 33 -1.47 7.34 10.80
C ALA A 33 -0.45 8.02 9.86
N THR A 34 -0.57 7.82 8.54
CA THR A 34 0.48 8.26 7.58
C THR A 34 -0.01 9.20 6.49
N GLY A 35 -1.32 9.33 6.29
CA GLY A 35 -1.92 10.00 5.13
C GLY A 35 -1.67 9.30 3.78
N CYS A 36 -1.01 8.14 3.77
CA CYS A 36 -0.74 7.39 2.54
C CYS A 36 -2.02 6.73 2.05
N GLY A 37 -2.24 6.73 0.73
CA GLY A 37 -3.43 6.13 0.13
C GLY A 37 -4.72 6.95 0.24
N SER A 38 -4.65 8.20 0.74
CA SER A 38 -5.76 9.18 0.74
C SER A 38 -5.56 10.38 -0.20
N GLY A 39 -4.38 10.50 -0.82
CA GLY A 39 -4.09 11.50 -1.86
C GLY A 39 -4.41 10.96 -3.25
N CYS A 40 -3.37 10.81 -4.10
CA CYS A 40 -3.56 10.29 -5.47
C CYS A 40 -3.95 8.79 -5.55
N GLY A 41 -3.88 8.05 -4.44
CA GLY A 41 -4.25 6.62 -4.39
C GLY A 41 -3.27 5.64 -5.05
N MET A 42 -2.36 6.09 -5.92
CA MET A 42 -1.47 5.22 -6.71
C MET A 42 -0.58 4.28 -5.88
N CYS A 43 -0.22 4.67 -4.66
CA CYS A 43 0.59 3.84 -3.76
C CYS A 43 -0.18 2.68 -3.12
N VAL A 44 -1.52 2.68 -3.12
CA VAL A 44 -2.35 1.68 -2.41
C VAL A 44 -2.03 0.23 -2.82
N PRO A 45 -2.03 -0.15 -4.11
CA PRO A 45 -1.71 -1.54 -4.47
C PRO A 45 -0.29 -1.94 -4.08
N TYR A 46 0.66 -0.99 -4.08
CA TYR A 46 2.03 -1.24 -3.67
C TYR A 46 2.17 -1.39 -2.15
N ILE A 47 1.43 -0.61 -1.36
CA ILE A 47 1.34 -0.77 0.10
C ILE A 47 0.79 -2.15 0.43
N LYS A 48 -0.30 -2.58 -0.22
CA LYS A 48 -0.84 -3.93 -0.03
C LYS A 48 0.18 -5.01 -0.36
N ARG A 49 0.89 -4.88 -1.49
CA ARG A 49 1.94 -5.83 -1.88
C ARG A 49 3.08 -5.87 -0.86
N MET A 50 3.49 -4.72 -0.33
CA MET A 50 4.48 -4.62 0.75
C MET A 50 3.98 -5.32 2.02
N LEU A 51 2.72 -5.14 2.42
CA LEU A 51 2.13 -5.81 3.59
C LEU A 51 2.11 -7.33 3.43
N ILE A 52 1.79 -7.84 2.23
CA ILE A 52 1.77 -9.28 1.94
C ILE A 52 3.18 -9.88 1.92
N THR A 53 4.15 -9.17 1.32
CA THR A 53 5.48 -9.76 1.03
C THR A 53 6.58 -9.33 1.99
N GLY A 54 6.34 -8.31 2.81
CA GLY A 54 7.36 -7.66 3.63
C GLY A 54 8.40 -6.83 2.85
N LYS A 55 8.34 -6.78 1.51
CA LYS A 55 9.32 -6.07 0.69
C LYS A 55 8.95 -4.59 0.57
N THR A 56 9.87 -3.71 0.95
CA THR A 56 9.68 -2.24 0.92
C THR A 56 10.09 -1.57 -0.38
N ASN A 57 10.69 -2.32 -1.31
CA ASN A 57 10.90 -1.91 -2.69
C ASN A 57 10.17 -2.90 -3.59
N VAL A 58 9.07 -2.43 -4.20
CA VAL A 58 8.15 -3.27 -4.97
C VAL A 58 8.37 -3.00 -6.46
N PRO A 59 8.59 -4.01 -7.31
CA PRO A 59 8.65 -3.82 -8.76
C PRO A 59 7.39 -3.14 -9.30
N VAL A 60 7.51 -2.36 -10.38
CA VAL A 60 6.33 -1.81 -11.06
C VAL A 60 5.44 -2.97 -11.49
N MET A 61 4.17 -2.91 -11.10
CA MET A 61 3.19 -3.96 -11.36
C MET A 61 2.36 -3.61 -12.58
N THR A 62 2.03 -4.64 -13.35
CA THR A 62 1.08 -4.58 -14.46
C THR A 62 -0.34 -4.33 -13.95
N HIS A 63 -1.22 -3.86 -14.83
CA HIS A 63 -2.64 -3.69 -14.49
C HIS A 63 -3.28 -4.98 -13.97
N ARG A 64 -2.97 -6.13 -14.58
CA ARG A 64 -3.48 -7.44 -14.18
C ARG A 64 -3.04 -7.85 -12.75
N GLU A 65 -1.79 -7.57 -12.39
CA GLU A 65 -1.28 -7.82 -11.04
C GLU A 65 -1.96 -6.91 -10.02
N ILE A 66 -2.17 -5.64 -10.37
CA ILE A 66 -2.91 -4.70 -9.52
C ILE A 66 -4.34 -5.19 -9.33
N GLU A 67 -5.06 -5.53 -10.41
CA GLU A 67 -6.43 -6.04 -10.32
C GLU A 67 -6.55 -7.25 -9.38
N ALA A 68 -5.60 -8.19 -9.44
CA ALA A 68 -5.59 -9.35 -8.55
C ALA A 68 -5.47 -8.97 -7.07
N LEU A 69 -4.80 -7.85 -6.74
CA LEU A 69 -4.63 -7.34 -5.37
C LEU A 69 -5.82 -6.49 -4.87
N VAL A 70 -6.64 -5.92 -5.76
CA VAL A 70 -7.78 -5.06 -5.39
C VAL A 70 -9.13 -5.75 -5.54
N LYS A 71 -9.23 -6.86 -6.29
CA LYS A 71 -10.46 -7.65 -6.41
C LYS A 71 -10.95 -8.24 -5.08
N ASP A 72 -10.05 -8.45 -4.12
CA ASP A 72 -10.42 -8.82 -2.72
C ASP A 72 -11.23 -7.73 -1.99
N GLU A 73 -11.17 -6.45 -2.41
CA GLU A 73 -11.96 -5.37 -1.79
C GLU A 73 -13.28 -5.07 -2.51
N HIS A 74 -13.35 -5.24 -3.84
CA HIS A 74 -14.59 -4.98 -4.60
C HIS A 74 -15.66 -6.07 -4.42
N ALA A 75 -15.30 -7.25 -3.93
CA ALA A 75 -16.27 -8.29 -3.55
C ALA A 75 -16.98 -8.01 -2.22
N ALA A 76 -16.48 -7.08 -1.41
CA ALA A 76 -17.04 -6.73 -0.09
C ALA A 76 -17.84 -5.39 -0.09
N ALA A 77 -18.03 -4.78 -1.26
CA ALA A 77 -18.78 -3.54 -1.45
C ALA A 77 -20.05 -3.74 -2.30
N GLY A 78 -20.68 -4.91 -2.19
CA GLY A 78 -21.97 -5.26 -2.80
C GLY A 78 -22.94 -5.78 -1.76
#